data_AF-A0A344TNA0-F1
#
_entry.id   AF-A0A344TNA0-F1
#
_cell.length_a   1.000
_cell.length_b   1.000
_cell.length_c   1.000
_cell.angle_alpha   90.00
_cell.angle_beta   90.00
_cell.angle_gamma   90.00
#
_symmetry.space_group_name_H-M   'P 1'
#
loop_
_entity.id
_entity.type
_entity.pdbx_description
1 polymer ?
#
loop_
_entity_poly.entity_id
_entity_poly.type
_entity_poly.pdbx_seq_one_letter_code
_entity_poly.pdbx_strand_id
1 'polypeptide(L)'
;MTTVSDNNKIEFYKFLNGDKSVEDLENFIYSQPDLEQQLGSETYFNLIELNFKDKYNIAKLPDLIKTRIIEEGQFETWKLKRILNDFLTQPEKTDLNLDKIYHLYCGVYQENGERRYEYKFLGNLGLNYLHWTGEGYLKTFYGDNWKAEYEKCSTEFEFYHKQLKNFATEILSAIDSKEIEILNDGTYRISNDLKNKLETDEIYKLIHPNEKYGS
;
A
#
# COMPACT_ATOMS: atom_id res chain seq x y z
N MET A 1 10.10 28.34 3.32
CA MET A 1 9.27 27.28 2.72
C MET A 1 8.13 27.04 3.67
N THR A 2 6.90 27.30 3.24
CA THR A 2 5.71 26.97 4.00
C THR A 2 5.44 25.49 3.78
N THR A 3 5.41 24.71 4.85
CA THR A 3 5.16 23.27 4.79
C THR A 3 3.70 23.04 5.11
N VAL A 4 3.00 22.30 4.26
CA VAL A 4 1.62 21.87 4.54
C VAL A 4 1.60 21.09 5.85
N SER A 5 0.66 21.43 6.74
CA SER A 5 0.51 20.72 8.01
C SER A 5 0.18 19.25 7.79
N ASP A 6 0.58 18.37 8.71
CA ASP A 6 0.35 16.93 8.58
C ASP A 6 -1.14 16.59 8.47
N ASN A 7 -2.01 17.31 9.19
CA ASN A 7 -3.46 17.15 9.09
C ASN A 7 -3.97 17.47 7.68
N ASN A 8 -3.50 18.56 7.08
CA ASN A 8 -3.90 18.93 5.72
C ASN A 8 -3.35 17.95 4.68
N LYS A 9 -2.11 17.45 4.87
CA LYS A 9 -1.53 16.40 4.01
C LYS A 9 -2.39 15.14 4.00
N ILE A 10 -2.89 14.71 5.15
CA ILE A 10 -3.75 13.52 5.26
C ILE A 10 -5.02 13.66 4.40
N GLU A 11 -5.58 14.86 4.28
CA GLU A 11 -6.77 15.08 3.45
C GLU A 11 -6.46 14.91 1.96
N PHE A 12 -5.29 15.38 1.50
CA PHE A 12 -4.80 15.09 0.14
C PHE A 12 -4.50 13.60 -0.06
N TYR A 13 -3.93 12.92 0.94
CA TYR A 13 -3.65 11.48 0.86
C TYR A 13 -4.92 10.64 0.72
N LYS A 14 -5.95 10.95 1.50
CA LYS A 14 -7.27 10.31 1.40
C LYS A 14 -7.87 10.48 0.00
N PHE A 15 -7.77 11.67 -0.59
CA PHE A 15 -8.22 11.91 -1.96
C PHE A 15 -7.42 11.07 -2.97
N LEU A 16 -6.09 11.11 -2.91
CA LEU A 16 -5.23 10.33 -3.82
C LEU A 16 -5.44 8.82 -3.70
N ASN A 17 -5.80 8.34 -2.52
CA ASN A 17 -6.12 6.94 -2.28
C ASN A 17 -7.56 6.56 -2.69
N GLY A 18 -8.40 7.53 -3.05
CA GLY A 18 -9.79 7.33 -3.43
C GLY A 18 -10.76 7.19 -2.26
N ASP A 19 -10.34 7.50 -1.02
CA ASP A 19 -11.24 7.51 0.15
C ASP A 19 -12.13 8.76 0.20
N LYS A 20 -11.73 9.80 -0.53
CA LYS A 20 -12.46 11.06 -0.63
C LYS A 20 -12.83 11.34 -2.07
N SER A 21 -14.05 11.81 -2.26
CA SER A 21 -14.51 12.30 -3.55
C SER A 21 -13.85 13.65 -3.89
N VAL A 22 -14.02 14.07 -5.14
CA VAL A 22 -13.62 15.42 -5.58
C VAL A 22 -14.38 16.49 -4.79
N GLU A 23 -15.66 16.27 -4.51
CA GLU A 23 -16.50 17.18 -3.72
C GLU A 23 -16.00 17.31 -2.27
N ASP A 24 -15.59 16.19 -1.65
CA ASP A 24 -15.00 16.21 -0.29
C ASP A 24 -13.68 16.99 -0.24
N LEU A 25 -12.89 16.91 -1.31
CA LEU A 25 -11.63 17.65 -1.43
C LEU A 25 -11.89 19.14 -1.66
N GLU A 26 -12.83 19.48 -2.55
CA GLU A 26 -13.24 20.87 -2.82
C GLU A 26 -13.75 21.55 -1.55
N ASN A 27 -14.66 20.89 -0.82
CA ASN A 27 -15.18 21.38 0.45
C ASN A 27 -14.07 21.57 1.50
N PHE A 28 -13.10 20.66 1.54
CA PHE A 28 -11.92 20.80 2.40
C PHE A 28 -11.11 22.06 2.03
N ILE A 29 -10.76 22.24 0.75
CA ILE A 29 -9.94 23.37 0.28
C ILE A 29 -10.56 24.72 0.65
N TYR A 30 -11.88 24.86 0.46
CA TYR A 30 -12.58 26.12 0.78
C TYR A 30 -12.82 26.34 2.28
N SER A 31 -12.77 25.28 3.10
CA SER A 31 -12.98 25.38 4.55
C SER A 31 -11.70 25.61 5.35
N GLN A 32 -10.51 25.51 4.74
CA GLN A 32 -9.22 25.70 5.41
C GLN A 32 -8.63 27.09 5.12
N PRO A 33 -8.83 28.08 6.01
CA PRO A 33 -8.43 29.46 5.77
C PRO A 33 -6.90 29.68 5.73
N ASP A 34 -6.11 28.77 6.30
CA ASP A 34 -4.65 28.84 6.34
C ASP A 34 -3.99 28.05 5.20
N LEU A 35 -4.77 27.37 4.35
CA LEU A 35 -4.25 26.51 3.29
C LEU A 35 -3.50 27.32 2.22
N GLU A 36 -3.97 28.53 1.89
CA GLU A 36 -3.25 29.41 0.97
C GLU A 36 -1.86 29.76 1.51
N GLN A 37 -1.76 30.09 2.80
CA GLN A 37 -0.48 30.39 3.44
C GLN A 37 0.43 29.17 3.44
N GLN A 38 -0.11 27.97 3.66
CA GLN A 38 0.65 26.72 3.67
C GLN A 38 1.19 26.35 2.27
N LEU A 39 0.36 26.46 1.23
CA LEU A 39 0.71 26.09 -0.15
C LEU A 39 1.50 27.17 -0.89
N GLY A 40 1.36 28.43 -0.45
CA GLY A 40 1.76 29.60 -1.21
C GLY A 40 0.72 29.96 -2.28
N SER A 41 0.57 31.25 -2.54
CA SER A 41 -0.51 31.79 -3.39
C SER A 41 -0.54 31.19 -4.80
N GLU A 42 0.60 30.94 -5.44
CA GLU A 42 0.64 30.32 -6.78
C GLU A 42 0.03 28.91 -6.79
N THR A 43 0.43 28.05 -5.85
CA THR A 43 -0.05 26.66 -5.79
C THR A 43 -1.52 26.61 -5.36
N TYR A 44 -1.91 27.45 -4.40
CA TYR A 44 -3.30 27.56 -3.98
C TYR A 44 -4.20 28.07 -5.12
N PHE A 45 -3.76 29.10 -5.85
CA PHE A 45 -4.50 29.64 -6.99
C PHE A 45 -4.69 28.59 -8.09
N ASN A 46 -3.63 27.88 -8.46
CA ASN A 46 -3.71 26.76 -9.41
C ASN A 46 -4.69 25.67 -8.94
N LEU A 47 -4.80 25.44 -7.62
CA LEU A 47 -5.70 24.44 -7.05
C LEU A 47 -7.17 24.87 -7.13
N ILE A 48 -7.48 26.14 -6.82
CA ILE A 48 -8.87 26.65 -6.84
C ILE A 48 -9.36 27.03 -8.25
N GLU A 49 -8.45 27.33 -9.19
CA GLU A 49 -8.80 27.58 -10.59
C GLU A 49 -9.22 26.31 -11.33
N LEU A 50 -8.85 25.13 -10.82
CA LEU A 50 -9.37 23.88 -11.36
C LEU A 50 -10.87 23.85 -11.16
N ASN A 51 -11.61 23.99 -12.26
CA ASN A 51 -13.06 23.78 -12.22
C ASN A 51 -13.35 22.31 -11.86
N PHE A 52 -13.69 22.06 -10.59
CA PHE A 52 -13.97 20.73 -10.03
C PHE A 52 -15.20 20.05 -10.67
N LYS A 53 -15.98 20.76 -11.48
CA LYS A 53 -17.09 20.21 -12.28
C LYS A 53 -16.67 19.73 -13.66
N ASP A 54 -15.47 20.08 -14.11
CA ASP A 54 -14.92 19.68 -15.40
C ASP A 54 -14.09 18.40 -15.28
N LYS A 55 -14.53 17.33 -15.96
CA LYS A 55 -13.86 16.03 -15.96
C LYS A 55 -12.39 16.08 -16.41
N TYR A 56 -12.04 16.97 -17.32
CA TYR A 56 -10.65 17.13 -17.78
C TYR A 56 -9.76 17.78 -16.72
N ASN A 57 -10.31 18.66 -15.89
CA ASN A 57 -9.59 19.26 -14.78
C ASN A 57 -9.45 18.29 -13.60
N ILE A 58 -10.49 17.50 -13.32
CA ILE A 58 -10.44 16.44 -12.31
C ILE A 58 -9.29 15.45 -12.62
N ALA A 59 -9.09 15.09 -13.88
CA ALA A 59 -8.03 14.17 -14.28
C ALA A 59 -6.61 14.68 -13.98
N LYS A 60 -6.41 16.00 -13.89
CA LYS A 60 -5.11 16.64 -13.61
C LYS A 60 -4.85 16.84 -12.11
N LEU A 61 -5.88 16.73 -11.29
CA LEU A 61 -5.82 17.03 -9.86
C LEU A 61 -4.84 16.11 -9.11
N PRO A 62 -4.80 14.79 -9.36
CA PRO A 62 -3.79 13.93 -8.73
C PRO A 62 -2.36 14.36 -9.04
N ASP A 63 -2.07 14.75 -10.29
CA ASP A 63 -0.73 15.16 -10.70
C ASP A 63 -0.34 16.50 -10.05
N LEU A 64 -1.25 17.47 -9.98
CA LEU A 64 -1.01 18.73 -9.27
C LEU A 64 -0.67 18.48 -7.80
N ILE A 65 -1.46 17.65 -7.12
CA ILE A 65 -1.26 17.32 -5.71
C ILE A 65 0.11 16.65 -5.52
N LYS A 66 0.42 15.62 -6.30
CA LYS A 66 1.68 14.87 -6.20
C LYS A 66 2.93 15.70 -6.54
N THR A 67 2.82 16.68 -7.43
CA THR A 67 3.97 17.46 -7.91
C THR A 67 4.20 18.76 -7.15
N ARG A 68 3.15 19.35 -6.54
CA ARG A 68 3.22 20.69 -5.93
C ARG A 68 2.84 20.74 -4.46
N ILE A 69 2.09 19.76 -3.94
CA ILE A 69 1.46 19.86 -2.62
C ILE A 69 2.09 18.89 -1.63
N ILE A 70 2.29 17.65 -2.06
CA ILE A 70 2.80 16.58 -1.19
C ILE A 70 4.11 15.99 -1.71
N GLU A 71 4.84 15.37 -0.80
CA GLU A 71 5.95 14.48 -1.13
C GLU A 71 5.41 13.07 -1.40
N GLU A 72 5.69 12.53 -2.59
CA GLU A 72 5.17 11.22 -3.02
C GLU A 72 5.61 10.08 -2.08
N GLY A 73 6.85 10.12 -1.57
CA GLY A 73 7.34 9.14 -0.61
C GLY A 73 6.59 9.16 0.72
N GLN A 74 6.15 10.33 1.19
CA GLN A 74 5.32 10.45 2.40
C GLN A 74 3.92 9.87 2.18
N PHE A 75 3.31 10.12 1.02
CA PHE A 75 2.02 9.54 0.66
C PHE A 75 2.10 8.01 0.56
N GLU A 76 3.10 7.48 -0.13
CA GLU A 76 3.29 6.04 -0.26
C GLU A 76 3.60 5.38 1.09
N THR A 77 4.33 6.06 1.97
CA THR A 77 4.54 5.62 3.36
C THR A 77 3.23 5.56 4.12
N TRP A 78 2.41 6.61 4.05
CA TRP A 78 1.09 6.63 4.68
C TRP A 78 0.19 5.51 4.16
N LYS A 79 0.16 5.29 2.84
CA LYS A 79 -0.61 4.23 2.18
C LYS A 79 -0.19 2.85 2.66
N LEU A 80 1.12 2.56 2.66
CA LEU A 80 1.66 1.29 3.12
C LEU A 80 1.32 1.04 4.60
N LYS A 81 1.53 2.04 5.47
CA LYS A 81 1.16 1.94 6.89
C LYS A 81 -0.32 1.61 7.07
N ARG A 82 -1.20 2.21 6.26
CA ARG A 82 -2.63 1.92 6.35
C ARG A 82 -2.94 0.49 5.94
N ILE A 83 -2.37 0.00 4.83
CA ILE A 83 -2.54 -1.39 4.38
C ILE A 83 -2.04 -2.38 5.43
N LEU A 84 -0.89 -2.13 6.05
CA LEU A 84 -0.34 -2.98 7.11
C LEU A 84 -1.24 -2.96 8.36
N ASN A 85 -1.76 -1.80 8.76
CA ASN A 85 -2.69 -1.71 9.88
C ASN A 85 -4.03 -2.40 9.58
N ASP A 86 -4.58 -2.23 8.38
CA ASP A 86 -5.78 -2.93 7.92
C ASP A 86 -5.55 -4.45 7.97
N PHE A 87 -4.41 -4.92 7.46
CA PHE A 87 -4.02 -6.32 7.59
C PHE A 87 -4.02 -6.76 9.06
N LEU A 88 -3.35 -6.04 9.95
CA LEU A 88 -3.22 -6.42 11.37
C LEU A 88 -4.55 -6.40 12.14
N THR A 89 -5.52 -5.59 11.73
CA THR A 89 -6.76 -5.32 12.49
C THR A 89 -8.02 -5.92 11.87
N GLN A 90 -7.98 -6.35 10.60
CA GLN A 90 -9.12 -6.91 9.86
C GLN A 90 -8.77 -8.32 9.34
N PRO A 91 -8.61 -9.32 10.23
CA PRO A 91 -8.28 -10.70 9.83
C PRO A 91 -9.32 -11.33 8.90
N GLU A 92 -10.56 -10.87 8.94
CA GLU A 92 -11.64 -11.30 8.05
C GLU A 92 -11.48 -10.81 6.60
N LYS A 93 -10.58 -9.87 6.35
CA LYS A 93 -10.23 -9.34 5.00
C LYS A 93 -8.77 -9.60 4.64
N THR A 94 -8.18 -10.65 5.20
CA THR A 94 -6.76 -10.96 5.01
C THR A 94 -6.43 -11.15 3.54
N ASP A 95 -7.29 -11.79 2.76
CA ASP A 95 -7.16 -11.95 1.31
C ASP A 95 -7.04 -10.61 0.58
N LEU A 96 -7.97 -9.68 0.83
CA LEU A 96 -8.00 -8.35 0.20
C LEU A 96 -6.78 -7.52 0.59
N ASN A 97 -6.32 -7.66 1.84
CA ASN A 97 -5.14 -6.93 2.31
C ASN A 97 -3.85 -7.52 1.74
N LEU A 98 -3.74 -8.85 1.63
CA LEU A 98 -2.60 -9.50 1.00
C LEU A 98 -2.52 -9.23 -0.51
N ASP A 99 -3.66 -9.11 -1.21
CA ASP A 99 -3.69 -8.70 -2.62
C ASP A 99 -3.07 -7.31 -2.82
N LYS A 100 -3.48 -6.34 -1.99
CA LYS A 100 -2.87 -4.98 -1.99
C LYS A 100 -1.37 -5.03 -1.70
N ILE A 101 -0.95 -5.85 -0.72
CA ILE A 101 0.47 -6.01 -0.37
C ILE A 101 1.23 -6.68 -1.53
N TYR A 102 0.65 -7.66 -2.21
CA TYR A 102 1.22 -8.31 -3.38
C TYR A 102 1.45 -7.32 -4.53
N HIS A 103 0.50 -6.42 -4.79
CA HIS A 103 0.68 -5.36 -5.78
C HIS A 103 1.84 -4.41 -5.43
N LEU A 104 2.01 -4.06 -4.15
CA LEU A 104 3.16 -3.28 -3.68
C LEU A 104 4.48 -4.08 -3.71
N TYR A 105 4.44 -5.39 -3.55
CA TYR A 105 5.62 -6.23 -3.75
C TYR A 105 6.05 -6.23 -5.23
N CYS A 106 5.08 -6.37 -6.15
CA CYS A 106 5.35 -6.42 -7.59
C CYS A 106 5.77 -5.07 -8.18
N GLY A 107 5.30 -3.97 -7.59
CA GLY A 107 5.46 -2.63 -8.14
C GLY A 107 4.66 -2.39 -9.41
N VAL A 108 4.89 -1.23 -10.03
CA VAL A 108 4.19 -0.76 -11.22
C VAL A 108 5.19 -0.42 -12.32
N TYR A 109 5.02 -1.01 -13.49
CA TYR A 109 5.82 -0.68 -14.67
C TYR A 109 5.61 0.76 -15.11
N GLN A 110 6.71 1.44 -15.37
CA GLN A 110 6.75 2.75 -16.00
C GLN A 110 6.95 2.61 -17.51
N GLU A 111 6.73 3.69 -18.26
CA GLU A 111 6.94 3.73 -19.71
C GLU A 111 8.39 3.40 -20.12
N ASN A 112 9.36 3.68 -19.25
CA ASN A 112 10.77 3.37 -19.47
C ASN A 112 11.14 1.89 -19.19
N GLY A 113 10.16 1.05 -18.83
CA GLY A 113 10.35 -0.36 -18.51
C GLY A 113 10.82 -0.65 -17.08
N GLU A 114 11.15 0.37 -16.29
CA GLU A 114 11.50 0.21 -14.88
C GLU A 114 10.24 0.05 -14.02
N ARG A 115 10.39 -0.56 -12.84
CA ARG A 115 9.31 -0.68 -11.85
C ARG A 115 9.49 0.36 -10.76
N ARG A 116 8.43 1.11 -10.46
CA ARG A 116 8.34 1.92 -9.22
C ARG A 116 7.56 1.14 -8.18
N TYR A 117 7.84 1.42 -6.91
CA TYR A 117 7.13 0.84 -5.77
C TYR A 117 7.25 -0.69 -5.68
N GLU A 118 8.39 -1.26 -6.09
CA GLU A 118 8.69 -2.71 -5.96
C GLU A 118 9.28 -2.98 -4.56
N TYR A 119 8.43 -3.09 -3.55
CA TYR A 119 8.85 -3.23 -2.15
C TYR A 119 9.18 -4.68 -1.79
N LYS A 120 10.40 -5.12 -2.11
CA LYS A 120 10.88 -6.50 -1.91
C LYS A 120 10.77 -6.98 -0.46
N PHE A 121 10.95 -6.09 0.51
CA PHE A 121 10.80 -6.42 1.94
C PHE A 121 9.37 -6.87 2.33
N LEU A 122 8.39 -6.72 1.43
CA LEU A 122 7.04 -7.27 1.59
C LEU A 122 6.94 -8.74 1.17
N GLY A 123 8.00 -9.38 0.68
CA GLY A 123 7.96 -10.72 0.07
C GLY A 123 7.25 -11.78 0.92
N ASN A 124 7.55 -11.83 2.22
CA ASN A 124 6.92 -12.75 3.17
C ASN A 124 5.41 -12.57 3.31
N LEU A 125 4.87 -11.38 3.02
CA LEU A 125 3.43 -11.12 3.00
C LEU A 125 2.88 -11.29 1.58
N GLY A 126 3.45 -10.56 0.62
CA GLY A 126 2.95 -10.45 -0.74
C GLY A 126 2.95 -11.78 -1.49
N LEU A 127 4.02 -12.58 -1.40
CA LEU A 127 4.08 -13.85 -2.15
C LEU A 127 3.22 -14.95 -1.51
N ASN A 128 2.90 -14.85 -0.23
CA ASN A 128 1.95 -15.75 0.42
C ASN A 128 0.51 -15.55 -0.08
N TYR A 129 0.19 -14.42 -0.72
CA TYR A 129 -1.06 -14.26 -1.46
C TYR A 129 -1.23 -15.34 -2.54
N LEU A 130 -0.19 -15.55 -3.36
CA LEU A 130 -0.23 -16.53 -4.46
C LEU A 130 -0.46 -17.96 -3.96
N HIS A 131 0.00 -18.28 -2.75
CA HIS A 131 -0.26 -19.58 -2.14
C HIS A 131 -1.74 -19.82 -1.87
N TRP A 132 -2.54 -18.77 -1.64
CA TRP A 132 -3.95 -18.90 -1.23
C TRP A 132 -4.93 -18.67 -2.35
N THR A 133 -4.62 -17.73 -3.25
CA THR A 133 -5.57 -17.22 -4.24
C THR A 133 -5.12 -17.47 -5.67
N GLY A 134 -3.84 -17.82 -5.87
CA GLY A 134 -3.29 -18.06 -7.19
C GLY A 134 -3.83 -19.35 -7.79
N GLU A 135 -4.88 -19.29 -8.62
CA GLU A 135 -5.44 -20.46 -9.30
C GLU A 135 -4.37 -21.26 -10.05
N GLY A 136 -3.44 -20.58 -10.73
CA GLY A 136 -2.32 -21.22 -11.42
C GLY A 136 -1.38 -21.96 -10.46
N TYR A 137 -1.07 -21.37 -9.32
CA TYR A 137 -0.29 -22.01 -8.26
C TYR A 137 -1.06 -23.24 -7.74
N LEU A 138 -2.31 -23.07 -7.32
CA LEU A 138 -3.11 -24.15 -6.75
C LEU A 138 -3.30 -25.32 -7.72
N LYS A 139 -3.58 -25.05 -9.00
CA LYS A 139 -3.67 -26.10 -10.03
C LYS A 139 -2.35 -26.83 -10.23
N THR A 140 -1.24 -26.11 -10.20
CA THR A 140 0.10 -26.70 -10.41
C THR A 140 0.47 -27.65 -9.26
N PHE A 141 0.19 -27.25 -8.02
CA PHE A 141 0.62 -28.01 -6.84
C PHE A 141 -0.42 -29.02 -6.33
N TYR A 142 -1.72 -28.78 -6.56
CA TYR A 142 -2.80 -29.62 -6.05
C TYR A 142 -3.63 -30.31 -7.15
N GLY A 143 -3.33 -30.08 -8.43
CA GLY A 143 -4.02 -30.72 -9.55
C GLY A 143 -5.53 -30.49 -9.49
N ASP A 144 -6.31 -31.54 -9.68
CA ASP A 144 -7.79 -31.48 -9.66
C ASP A 144 -8.36 -31.09 -8.28
N ASN A 145 -7.59 -31.24 -7.19
CA ASN A 145 -8.03 -30.90 -5.84
C ASN A 145 -7.89 -29.40 -5.50
N TRP A 146 -7.40 -28.59 -6.43
CA TRP A 146 -7.12 -27.17 -6.20
C TRP A 146 -8.30 -26.38 -5.63
N LYS A 147 -9.54 -26.70 -6.03
CA LYS A 147 -10.76 -26.04 -5.53
C LYS A 147 -11.01 -26.32 -4.05
N ALA A 148 -10.81 -27.57 -3.63
CA ALA A 148 -10.97 -27.95 -2.23
C ALA A 148 -9.90 -27.26 -1.35
N GLU A 149 -8.66 -27.12 -1.85
CA GLU A 149 -7.62 -26.38 -1.14
C GLU A 149 -7.90 -24.88 -1.06
N TYR A 150 -8.44 -24.30 -2.13
CA TYR A 150 -8.92 -22.91 -2.11
C TYR A 150 -10.03 -22.70 -1.06
N GLU A 151 -11.03 -23.59 -1.01
CA GLU A 151 -12.10 -23.56 -0.02
C GLU A 151 -11.58 -23.70 1.42
N LYS A 152 -10.58 -24.56 1.66
CA LYS A 152 -9.92 -24.66 2.97
C LYS A 152 -9.20 -23.35 3.35
N CYS A 153 -8.38 -22.80 2.44
CA CYS A 153 -7.65 -21.57 2.71
C CYS A 153 -8.60 -20.40 3.02
N SER A 154 -9.71 -20.31 2.27
CA SER A 154 -10.71 -19.26 2.44
C SER A 154 -11.55 -19.34 3.71
N THR A 155 -11.58 -20.51 4.36
CA THR A 155 -12.29 -20.69 5.64
C THR A 155 -11.37 -20.60 6.87
N GLU A 156 -10.05 -20.56 6.65
CA GLU A 156 -9.03 -20.57 7.71
C GLU A 156 -8.14 -19.30 7.72
N PHE A 157 -8.60 -18.19 7.10
CA PHE A 157 -7.81 -16.95 7.01
C PHE A 157 -7.25 -16.46 8.35
N GLU A 158 -8.01 -16.58 9.45
CA GLU A 158 -7.54 -16.17 10.78
C GLU A 158 -6.32 -16.98 11.24
N PHE A 159 -6.24 -18.26 10.88
CA PHE A 159 -5.11 -19.12 11.25
C PHE A 159 -3.83 -18.71 10.51
N TYR A 160 -3.91 -18.46 9.20
CA TYR A 160 -2.74 -18.02 8.44
C TYR A 160 -2.35 -16.57 8.75
N HIS A 161 -3.34 -15.71 8.98
CA HIS A 161 -3.13 -14.33 9.44
C HIS A 161 -2.21 -14.28 10.67
N LYS A 162 -2.45 -15.15 11.65
CA LYS A 162 -1.61 -15.25 12.87
C LYS A 162 -0.15 -15.52 12.57
N GLN A 163 0.16 -16.35 11.57
CA GLN A 163 1.54 -16.67 11.19
C GLN A 163 2.24 -15.49 10.53
N LEU A 164 1.50 -14.68 9.77
CA LEU A 164 2.04 -13.55 9.02
C LEU A 164 2.08 -12.24 9.81
N LYS A 165 1.35 -12.16 10.94
CA LYS A 165 1.22 -10.96 11.78
C LYS A 165 2.57 -10.36 12.21
N ASN A 166 3.55 -11.22 12.52
CA ASN A 166 4.87 -10.77 12.97
C ASN A 166 5.61 -10.00 11.88
N PHE A 167 5.54 -10.42 10.61
CA PHE A 167 6.14 -9.70 9.50
C PHE A 167 5.51 -8.32 9.31
N ALA A 168 4.17 -8.24 9.31
CA ALA A 168 3.49 -6.95 9.18
C ALA A 168 3.80 -6.00 10.34
N THR A 169 3.87 -6.51 11.57
CA THR A 169 4.22 -5.73 12.76
C THR A 169 5.66 -5.22 12.70
N GLU A 170 6.59 -6.08 12.28
CA GLU A 170 8.00 -5.73 12.13
C GLU A 170 8.22 -4.66 11.05
N ILE A 171 7.60 -4.82 9.88
CA ILE A 171 7.71 -3.84 8.79
C ILE A 171 7.11 -2.51 9.22
N LEU A 172 5.96 -2.51 9.88
CA LEU A 172 5.35 -1.29 10.40
C LEU A 172 6.26 -0.58 11.41
N SER A 173 6.87 -1.35 12.33
CA SER A 173 7.81 -0.81 13.31
C SER A 173 9.07 -0.22 12.65
N ALA A 174 9.58 -0.88 11.61
CA ALA A 174 10.74 -0.42 10.85
C ALA A 174 10.48 0.86 10.07
N ILE A 175 9.25 1.06 9.56
CA ILE A 175 8.83 2.32 8.96
C ILE A 175 8.79 3.42 10.03
N ASP A 176 8.23 3.13 11.20
CA ASP A 176 8.14 4.10 12.30
C ASP A 176 9.51 4.50 12.87
N SER A 177 10.47 3.57 12.91
CA SER A 177 11.86 3.82 13.30
C SER A 177 12.73 4.42 12.19
N LYS A 178 12.18 4.60 10.98
CA LYS A 178 12.89 5.02 9.76
C LYS A 178 14.02 4.08 9.32
N GLU A 179 13.97 2.83 9.75
CA GLU A 179 14.84 1.79 9.20
C GLU A 179 14.37 1.34 7.81
N ILE A 180 13.09 1.56 7.48
CA ILE A 180 12.55 1.53 6.11
C ILE A 180 12.03 2.94 5.79
N GLU A 181 12.48 3.51 4.67
CA GLU A 181 12.09 4.84 4.22
C GLU A 181 11.75 4.81 2.73
N ILE A 182 10.51 5.17 2.37
CA ILE A 182 10.08 5.26 0.97
C ILE A 182 10.44 6.64 0.44
N LEU A 183 11.10 6.67 -0.73
CA LEU A 183 11.62 7.88 -1.36
C LEU A 183 10.65 8.43 -2.40
N ASN A 184 10.80 9.72 -2.74
CA ASN A 184 9.93 10.41 -3.69
C ASN A 184 10.03 9.88 -5.13
N ASP A 185 11.11 9.20 -5.48
CA ASP A 185 11.26 8.54 -6.78
C ASP A 185 10.57 7.16 -6.82
N GLY A 186 9.94 6.74 -5.73
CA GLY A 186 9.27 5.44 -5.59
C GLY A 186 10.20 4.27 -5.32
N THR A 187 11.47 4.54 -5.04
CA THR A 187 12.40 3.57 -4.43
C THR A 187 12.31 3.64 -2.90
N TYR A 188 13.13 2.86 -2.19
CA TYR A 188 13.19 2.88 -0.74
C TYR A 188 14.61 2.63 -0.24
N ARG A 189 14.86 3.05 1.01
CA ARG A 189 16.03 2.69 1.80
C ARG A 189 15.61 1.71 2.88
N ILE A 190 16.48 0.76 3.16
CA ILE A 190 16.30 -0.24 4.22
C ILE A 190 17.64 -0.45 4.95
N SER A 191 17.59 -0.67 6.27
CA SER A 191 18.80 -1.03 7.03
C SER A 191 19.34 -2.39 6.57
N ASN A 192 20.67 -2.58 6.62
CA ASN A 192 21.29 -3.84 6.16
C ASN A 192 20.76 -5.06 6.90
N ASP A 193 20.54 -4.93 8.21
CA ASP A 193 20.03 -6.01 9.05
C ASP A 193 18.62 -6.42 8.64
N LEU A 194 17.72 -5.45 8.42
CA LEU A 194 16.37 -5.73 7.94
C LEU A 194 16.37 -6.24 6.51
N LYS A 195 17.23 -5.72 5.64
CA LYS A 195 17.35 -6.19 4.26
C LYS A 195 17.68 -7.68 4.21
N ASN A 196 18.69 -8.11 4.97
CA ASN A 196 19.09 -9.51 5.05
C ASN A 196 17.99 -10.42 5.62
N LYS A 197 17.08 -9.85 6.41
CA LYS A 197 15.99 -10.58 7.06
C LYS A 197 14.71 -10.64 6.21
N LEU A 198 14.35 -9.54 5.53
CA LEU A 198 13.06 -9.36 4.88
C LEU A 198 13.11 -9.54 3.35
N GLU A 199 14.29 -9.37 2.74
CA GLU A 199 14.50 -9.54 1.29
C GLU A 199 15.24 -10.86 0.98
N THR A 200 14.82 -11.94 1.65
CA THR A 200 15.35 -13.28 1.41
C THR A 200 14.71 -13.92 0.18
N ASP A 201 15.47 -14.75 -0.54
CA ASP A 201 14.93 -15.57 -1.64
C ASP A 201 13.99 -16.68 -1.12
N GLU A 202 14.20 -17.11 0.12
CA GLU A 202 13.34 -18.05 0.82
C GLU A 202 12.16 -17.31 1.47
N ILE A 203 10.96 -17.58 0.98
CA ILE A 203 9.72 -17.03 1.53
C ILE A 203 9.21 -17.92 2.67
N TYR A 204 8.71 -17.28 3.73
CA TYR A 204 8.10 -17.96 4.86
C TYR A 204 7.01 -18.91 4.38
N LYS A 205 7.21 -20.20 4.64
CA LYS A 205 6.26 -21.25 4.32
C LYS A 205 5.21 -21.36 5.41
N LEU A 206 3.96 -21.13 5.03
CA LEU A 206 2.83 -21.29 5.93
C LEU A 206 2.65 -22.77 6.30
N ILE A 207 2.37 -22.99 7.58
CA ILE A 207 1.97 -24.29 8.10
C ILE A 207 0.45 -24.37 7.96
N HIS A 208 -0.10 -25.49 7.49
CA HIS A 208 -1.54 -25.75 7.52
C HIS A 208 -1.96 -26.35 8.87
N PRO A 209 -3.15 -26.06 9.41
CA PRO A 209 -3.57 -26.56 10.72
C PRO A 209 -3.76 -28.09 10.73
N ASN A 210 -3.88 -28.70 9.56
CA ASN A 210 -3.94 -30.15 9.39
C ASN A 210 -2.72 -30.66 8.63
N GLU A 211 -1.57 -30.84 9.32
CA GLU A 211 -0.39 -31.57 8.80
C GLU A 211 -0.67 -33.05 8.44
N LYS A 212 -1.93 -33.50 8.40
CA LYS A 212 -2.30 -34.86 7.97
C LYS A 212 -2.14 -35.11 6.47
N TYR A 213 -1.83 -34.11 5.68
CA TYR A 213 -1.60 -34.26 4.23
C TYR A 213 -0.25 -33.65 3.87
N GLY A 214 0.83 -34.35 4.23
CA GLY A 214 2.19 -33.82 4.06
C GLY A 214 3.33 -34.84 4.15
N SER A 215 3.11 -36.09 3.72
CA SER A 215 4.07 -37.02 3.07
C SER A 215 3.49 -38.43 3.03
#